data_AF-A0A090X5J2-F1
#
_entry.id   AF-A0A090X5J2-F1
#
_cell.length_a   1.000
_cell.length_b   1.000
_cell.length_c   1.000
_cell.angle_alpha   90.00
_cell.angle_beta   90.00
_cell.angle_gamma   90.00
#
_symmetry.space_group_name_H-M   'P 1'
#
loop_
_entity.id
_entity.type
_entity.pdbx_description
1 polymer ?
#
loop_
_entity_poly.entity_id
_entity_poly.type
_entity_poly.pdbx_seq_one_letter_code
_entity_poly.pdbx_strand_id
1 'polypeptide(L)'
;MLGVDLIKARHVVLPAYNDSQGVTERFNLNLLDRINNELGGNFNLNQFKHQPEYDELEGVAKSFIVSTANQTVEINATGKTYNFTEGEKIHTEISRKYNDALIEKIIEKTDFNLETKILDSKAYFADYILRRD
;
A
#
# COMPACT_ATOMS: atom_id res chain seq x y z
N MET A 1 23.02 -2.15 -1.99
CA MET A 1 22.31 -1.99 -0.71
C MET A 1 20.82 -1.94 -1.00
N LEU A 2 20.01 -2.66 -0.22
CA LEU A 2 18.56 -2.74 -0.36
C LEU A 2 17.91 -2.48 1.00
N GLY A 3 17.23 -1.34 1.12
CA GLY A 3 16.47 -0.98 2.31
C GLY A 3 15.07 -1.58 2.28
N VAL A 4 14.68 -2.29 3.33
CA VAL A 4 13.35 -2.90 3.46
C VAL A 4 12.76 -2.71 4.85
N ASP A 5 11.46 -2.46 4.87
CA ASP A 5 10.68 -2.49 6.11
C ASP A 5 10.41 -3.94 6.50
N LEU A 6 10.66 -4.29 7.77
CA LEU A 6 10.60 -5.68 8.23
C LEU A 6 9.19 -6.10 8.66
N ILE A 7 8.93 -7.40 8.65
CA ILE A 7 7.68 -7.96 9.21
C ILE A 7 7.64 -7.66 10.71
N LYS A 8 6.55 -7.02 11.13
CA LYS A 8 6.30 -6.60 12.53
C LYS A 8 4.86 -6.93 12.91
N ALA A 9 4.56 -6.84 14.20
CA ALA A 9 3.20 -6.96 14.70
C ALA A 9 2.28 -5.86 14.12
N ARG A 10 1.01 -6.16 13.92
CA ARG A 10 0.00 -5.28 13.31
C ARG A 10 -0.20 -4.00 14.08
N HIS A 11 -0.11 -4.03 15.41
CA HIS A 11 -0.22 -2.83 16.22
C HIS A 11 0.93 -1.83 15.99
N VAL A 12 2.04 -2.27 15.39
CA VAL A 12 3.15 -1.41 14.97
C VAL A 12 2.94 -0.91 13.54
N VAL A 13 2.51 -1.79 12.63
CA VAL A 13 2.39 -1.46 11.19
C VAL A 13 1.14 -0.65 10.88
N LEU A 14 -0.03 -1.09 11.35
CA LEU A 14 -1.31 -0.53 10.93
C LEU A 14 -1.47 0.96 11.25
N PRO A 15 -0.98 1.51 12.39
CA PRO A 15 -1.05 2.95 12.64
C PRO A 15 -0.27 3.81 11.63
N ALA A 16 0.77 3.26 10.98
CA ALA A 16 1.50 3.97 9.92
C ALA A 16 0.69 4.11 8.63
N TYR A 17 -0.37 3.30 8.46
CA TYR A 17 -1.30 3.36 7.33
C TYR A 17 -2.65 3.94 7.73
N ASN A 18 -2.92 4.16 9.02
CA ASN A 18 -4.17 4.72 9.51
C ASN A 18 -3.90 5.75 10.60
N ASP A 19 -3.27 6.86 10.22
CA ASP A 19 -2.92 7.90 11.18
C ASP A 19 -4.18 8.62 11.68
N SER A 20 -4.16 8.99 12.96
CA SER A 20 -5.29 9.65 13.62
C SER A 20 -5.57 11.07 13.11
N GLN A 21 -4.65 11.66 12.33
CA GLN A 21 -4.81 12.99 11.74
C GLN A 21 -5.46 12.94 10.35
N GLY A 22 -5.75 11.74 9.82
CA GLY A 22 -6.38 11.55 8.52
C GLY A 22 -5.49 11.90 7.32
N VAL A 23 -4.17 11.97 7.50
CA VAL A 23 -3.23 12.34 6.43
C VAL A 23 -3.15 11.25 5.37
N THR A 24 -3.08 9.98 5.79
CA THR A 24 -3.02 8.80 4.92
C THR A 24 -4.32 8.60 4.17
N GLU A 25 -5.45 8.83 4.85
CA GLU A 25 -6.77 8.81 4.19
C GLU A 25 -6.84 9.86 3.09
N ARG A 26 -6.46 11.11 3.39
CA ARG A 26 -6.45 12.19 2.39
C ARG A 26 -5.49 11.89 1.25
N PHE A 27 -4.33 11.32 1.52
CA PHE A 27 -3.39 10.88 0.50
C PHE A 27 -3.99 9.81 -0.43
N ASN A 28 -4.69 8.82 0.13
CA ASN A 28 -5.29 7.75 -0.66
C ASN A 28 -6.48 8.26 -1.49
N LEU A 29 -7.39 9.04 -0.88
CA LEU A 29 -8.55 9.62 -1.58
C LEU A 29 -8.16 10.65 -2.65
N ASN A 30 -6.98 11.25 -2.55
CA ASN A 30 -6.45 12.15 -3.58
C ASN A 30 -6.34 11.47 -4.97
N LEU A 31 -6.26 10.13 -5.04
CA LEU A 31 -6.36 9.42 -6.32
C LEU A 31 -7.68 9.71 -7.04
N LEU A 32 -8.79 9.74 -6.31
CA LEU A 32 -10.11 10.04 -6.89
C LEU A 32 -10.20 11.49 -7.33
N ASP A 33 -9.67 12.41 -6.52
CA ASP A 33 -9.61 13.84 -6.85
C ASP A 33 -8.80 14.11 -8.12
N ARG A 34 -7.65 13.42 -8.26
CA ARG A 34 -6.84 13.49 -9.49
C ARG A 34 -7.59 12.95 -10.69
N ILE A 35 -8.30 11.82 -10.57
CA ILE A 35 -9.13 11.30 -11.67
C ILE A 35 -10.23 12.31 -12.05
N ASN A 36 -10.86 12.96 -11.07
CA ASN A 36 -11.83 14.03 -11.34
C ASN A 36 -11.21 15.16 -12.15
N ASN A 37 -10.08 15.69 -11.68
CA ASN A 37 -9.43 16.86 -12.26
C ASN A 37 -8.74 16.60 -13.60
N GLU A 38 -8.15 15.42 -13.79
CA GLU A 38 -7.30 15.11 -14.95
C GLU A 38 -8.02 14.32 -16.04
N LEU A 39 -9.01 13.49 -15.66
CA LEU A 39 -9.70 12.59 -16.58
C LEU A 39 -11.20 12.91 -16.70
N GLY A 40 -11.67 13.98 -16.06
CA GLY A 40 -13.08 14.35 -16.03
C GLY A 40 -13.95 13.31 -15.32
N GLY A 41 -13.42 12.73 -14.24
CA GLY A 41 -14.19 11.91 -13.32
C GLY A 41 -15.20 12.74 -12.51
N ASN A 42 -16.21 12.08 -11.95
CA ASN A 42 -17.19 12.70 -11.05
C ASN A 42 -17.32 11.99 -9.69
N PHE A 43 -16.22 11.41 -9.17
CA PHE A 43 -16.18 10.82 -7.85
C PHE A 43 -16.61 11.83 -6.77
N ASN A 44 -17.62 11.48 -5.97
CA ASN A 44 -17.95 12.20 -4.75
C ASN A 44 -17.12 11.66 -3.59
N LEU A 45 -16.01 12.35 -3.26
CA LEU A 45 -15.07 11.88 -2.24
C LEU A 45 -15.71 11.63 -0.86
N ASN A 46 -16.82 12.30 -0.53
CA ASN A 46 -17.52 12.09 0.74
C ASN A 46 -18.23 10.71 0.83
N GLN A 47 -18.36 10.01 -0.30
CA GLN A 47 -18.94 8.67 -0.38
C GLN A 47 -17.87 7.58 -0.48
N PHE A 48 -16.61 7.91 -0.17
CA PHE A 48 -15.51 6.98 -0.13
C PHE A 48 -14.71 7.13 1.16
N LYS A 49 -14.19 6.02 1.67
CA LYS A 49 -13.33 5.99 2.86
C LYS A 49 -12.07 5.19 2.63
N HIS A 50 -11.00 5.59 3.30
CA HIS A 50 -9.79 4.79 3.34
C HIS A 50 -9.95 3.59 4.29
N GLN A 51 -9.52 2.41 3.84
CA GLN A 51 -9.50 1.19 4.65
C GLN A 51 -8.15 0.47 4.47
N PRO A 52 -7.21 0.61 5.42
CA PRO A 52 -5.96 -0.12 5.38
C PRO A 52 -6.12 -1.50 6.02
N GLU A 53 -5.40 -2.47 5.49
CA GLU A 53 -5.34 -3.83 5.98
C GLU A 53 -3.89 -4.27 6.11
N TYR A 54 -3.57 -5.07 7.12
CA TYR A 54 -2.26 -5.67 7.27
C TYR A 54 -2.39 -7.11 7.71
N ASP A 55 -1.77 -7.99 6.93
CA ASP A 55 -1.60 -9.40 7.24
C ASP A 55 -0.19 -9.62 7.82
N GLU A 56 -0.11 -9.99 9.10
CA GLU A 56 1.16 -10.20 9.79
C GLU A 56 1.92 -11.42 9.28
N LEU A 57 1.21 -12.47 8.88
CA LEU A 57 1.82 -13.74 8.45
C LEU A 57 2.47 -13.57 7.08
N GLU A 58 1.74 -12.92 6.17
CA GLU A 58 2.23 -12.63 4.83
C GLU A 58 3.18 -11.43 4.78
N GLY A 59 3.14 -10.58 5.82
CA GLY A 59 3.88 -9.32 5.86
C GLY A 59 3.38 -8.34 4.81
N VAL A 60 2.07 -8.26 4.55
CA VAL A 60 1.53 -7.44 3.46
C VAL A 60 0.55 -6.41 3.99
N ALA A 61 0.90 -5.14 3.88
CA ALA A 61 -0.04 -4.03 4.06
C ALA A 61 -0.70 -3.71 2.72
N LYS A 62 -2.02 -3.50 2.74
CA LYS A 62 -2.83 -3.13 1.58
C LYS A 62 -3.62 -1.88 1.92
N SER A 63 -3.74 -0.98 0.96
CA SER A 63 -4.59 0.20 1.07
C SER A 63 -5.80 0.04 0.15
N PHE A 64 -6.99 0.29 0.68
CA PHE A 64 -8.22 0.30 -0.09
C PHE A 64 -8.92 1.65 0.02
N ILE A 65 -9.67 1.99 -1.03
CA ILE A 65 -10.73 2.99 -1.01
C ILE A 65 -12.05 2.21 -1.05
N VAL A 66 -12.97 2.51 -0.14
CA VAL A 66 -14.22 1.76 0.00
C VAL A 66 -15.39 2.69 -0.24
N SER A 67 -16.29 2.29 -1.14
CA SER A 67 -17.55 3.01 -1.36
C SER A 67 -18.44 2.89 -0.14
N THR A 68 -18.99 4.00 0.36
CA THR A 68 -19.89 4.01 1.53
C THR A 68 -21.37 4.09 1.13
N ALA A 69 -21.68 4.00 -0.16
CA ALA A 69 -23.03 4.01 -0.70
C ALA A 69 -23.05 3.34 -2.08
N ASN A 70 -24.23 3.00 -2.56
CA ASN A 70 -24.39 2.71 -3.99
C ASN A 70 -24.24 4.01 -4.77
N GLN A 71 -23.31 4.05 -5.73
CA GLN A 71 -23.04 5.25 -6.53
C GLN A 71 -22.53 4.90 -7.92
N THR A 72 -22.76 5.80 -8.86
CA THR A 72 -22.32 5.68 -10.24
C THR A 72 -21.31 6.76 -10.53
N VAL A 73 -20.16 6.38 -11.08
CA VAL A 73 -19.07 7.28 -11.44
C VAL A 73 -18.81 7.20 -12.93
N GLU A 74 -18.83 8.34 -13.61
CA GLU A 74 -18.43 8.48 -14.99
C GLU A 74 -17.01 9.05 -15.06
N ILE A 75 -16.20 8.55 -15.98
CA ILE A 75 -14.88 9.09 -16.29
C ILE A 75 -14.85 9.51 -17.76
N ASN A 76 -15.06 10.80 -18.01
CA ASN A 76 -15.27 11.36 -19.34
C ASN A 76 -14.17 10.99 -20.33
N ALA A 77 -12.89 11.07 -19.92
CA ALA A 77 -11.75 10.75 -20.78
C ALA A 77 -11.75 9.28 -21.29
N THR A 78 -12.48 8.40 -20.62
CA THR A 78 -12.61 6.98 -21.00
C THR A 78 -13.94 6.66 -21.69
N GLY A 79 -14.93 7.55 -21.62
CA GLY A 79 -16.30 7.30 -22.04
C GLY A 79 -16.98 6.14 -21.28
N LYS A 80 -16.53 5.84 -20.06
CA LYS A 80 -17.02 4.72 -19.25
C LYS A 80 -17.72 5.18 -17.99
N THR A 81 -18.69 4.37 -17.60
CA THR A 81 -19.44 4.47 -16.35
C THR A 81 -19.17 3.24 -15.49
N TYR A 82 -18.90 3.48 -14.22
CA TYR A 82 -18.62 2.47 -13.21
C TYR A 82 -19.69 2.55 -12.13
N ASN A 83 -20.26 1.41 -11.76
CA ASN A 83 -21.21 1.32 -10.66
C ASN A 83 -20.50 0.71 -9.47
N PHE A 84 -20.55 1.39 -8.33
CA PHE A 84 -20.05 0.92 -7.05
C PHE A 84 -21.22 0.55 -6.15
N THR A 85 -21.12 -0.61 -5.52
CA THR A 85 -21.99 -1.00 -4.42
C THR A 85 -21.45 -0.50 -3.08
N GLU A 86 -22.32 -0.30 -2.09
CA GLU A 86 -21.88 0.00 -0.73
C GLU A 86 -20.98 -1.12 -0.19
N GLY A 87 -19.81 -0.74 0.36
CA GLY A 87 -18.79 -1.66 0.84
C GLY A 87 -17.82 -2.16 -0.24
N GLU A 88 -18.04 -1.81 -1.51
CA GLU A 88 -17.14 -2.20 -2.60
C GLU A 88 -15.76 -1.55 -2.45
N LYS A 89 -14.71 -2.35 -2.62
CA LYS A 89 -13.31 -1.92 -2.42
C LYS A 89 -12.59 -1.72 -3.75
N ILE A 90 -11.90 -0.60 -3.85
CA ILE A 90 -10.87 -0.32 -4.85
C ILE A 90 -9.52 -0.54 -4.17
N HIS A 91 -8.73 -1.49 -4.66
CA HIS A 91 -7.37 -1.71 -4.18
C HIS A 91 -6.42 -0.67 -4.79
N THR A 92 -5.73 0.12 -3.96
CA THR A 92 -4.86 1.21 -4.43
C THR A 92 -3.38 0.91 -4.26
N GLU A 93 -2.97 0.21 -3.19
CA GLU A 93 -1.55 0.02 -2.90
C GLU A 93 -1.26 -1.31 -2.19
N ILE A 94 -0.07 -1.87 -2.45
CA ILE A 94 0.56 -2.91 -1.64
C ILE A 94 1.89 -2.40 -1.10
N SER A 95 2.10 -2.52 0.21
CA SER A 95 3.40 -2.32 0.85
C SER A 95 3.80 -3.60 1.58
N ARG A 96 4.75 -4.34 0.98
CA ARG A 96 5.26 -5.60 1.55
C ARG A 96 6.33 -5.32 2.60
N LYS A 97 6.35 -6.18 3.60
CA LYS A 97 7.31 -6.26 4.70
C LYS A 97 8.12 -7.54 4.53
N TYR A 98 9.39 -7.49 4.91
CA TYR A 98 10.37 -8.50 4.53
C TYR A 98 11.01 -9.16 5.76
N ASN A 99 11.60 -10.33 5.52
CA ASN A 99 12.46 -11.05 6.45
C ASN A 99 13.60 -11.71 5.65
N ASP A 100 14.56 -12.29 6.34
CA ASP A 100 15.76 -12.88 5.73
C ASP A 100 15.40 -13.93 4.67
N ALA A 101 14.49 -14.85 5.01
CA ALA A 101 14.05 -15.92 4.11
C ALA A 101 13.42 -15.40 2.80
N LEU A 102 12.64 -14.30 2.87
CA LEU A 102 12.08 -13.67 1.68
C LEU A 102 13.15 -12.98 0.83
N ILE A 103 14.13 -12.32 1.46
CA ILE A 103 15.22 -11.67 0.73
C ILE A 103 16.09 -12.72 0.03
N GLU A 104 16.47 -13.79 0.73
CA GLU A 104 17.21 -14.92 0.15
C GLU A 104 16.47 -15.52 -1.05
N LYS A 105 15.15 -15.75 -0.91
CA LYS A 105 14.31 -16.24 -2.01
C LYS A 105 14.25 -15.28 -3.20
N ILE A 106 14.26 -13.97 -2.96
CA ILE A 106 14.25 -12.96 -4.03
C ILE A 106 15.57 -13.00 -4.82
N ILE A 107 16.70 -13.18 -4.14
CA ILE A 107 18.02 -13.14 -4.77
C ILE A 107 18.53 -14.51 -5.26
N GLU A 108 17.89 -15.62 -4.88
CA GLU A 108 18.31 -17.00 -5.16
C GLU A 108 18.69 -17.27 -6.63
N LYS A 109 17.99 -16.62 -7.59
CA LYS A 109 18.21 -16.82 -9.04
C LYS A 109 18.95 -15.65 -9.69
N THR A 110 19.69 -14.90 -8.89
CA THR A 110 20.50 -13.77 -9.32
C THR A 110 21.98 -14.03 -9.00
N ASP A 111 22.85 -13.13 -9.43
CA ASP A 111 24.28 -13.11 -9.09
C ASP A 111 24.56 -12.31 -7.79
N PHE A 112 23.52 -11.96 -7.03
CA PHE A 112 23.65 -11.31 -5.73
C PHE A 112 23.68 -12.32 -4.59
N ASN A 113 24.62 -12.09 -3.67
CA ASN A 113 24.69 -12.78 -2.39
C ASN A 113 24.46 -11.79 -1.24
N LEU A 114 23.81 -12.27 -0.19
CA LEU A 114 23.67 -11.51 1.05
C LEU A 114 24.99 -11.52 1.83
N GLU A 115 25.61 -10.36 2.01
CA GLU A 115 26.85 -10.21 2.78
C GLU A 115 26.56 -9.92 4.25
N THR A 116 25.70 -8.95 4.52
CA THR A 116 25.26 -8.59 5.88
C THR A 116 23.98 -7.75 5.84
N LYS A 117 23.44 -7.39 7.00
CA LYS A 117 22.37 -6.39 7.14
C LYS A 117 22.64 -5.44 8.30
N ILE A 118 22.23 -4.19 8.14
CA ILE A 118 22.27 -3.17 9.17
C ILE A 118 20.83 -2.93 9.62
N LEU A 119 20.59 -2.95 10.94
CA LEU A 119 19.28 -2.76 11.54
C LEU A 119 19.21 -1.42 12.27
N ASP A 120 18.03 -0.81 12.31
CA ASP A 120 17.77 0.27 13.26
C ASP A 120 17.69 -0.28 14.71
N SER A 121 17.70 0.62 15.70
CA SER A 121 17.71 0.25 17.13
C SER A 121 16.54 -0.65 17.58
N LYS A 122 15.43 -0.69 16.83
CA LYS A 122 14.26 -1.53 17.12
C LYS A 122 14.16 -2.76 16.22
N ALA A 123 15.08 -2.94 15.27
CA ALA A 123 15.05 -3.98 14.25
C ALA A 123 13.71 -4.00 13.46
N TYR A 124 13.23 -2.82 13.09
CA TYR A 124 12.03 -2.61 12.29
C TYR A 124 12.31 -2.38 10.82
N PHE A 125 13.50 -1.87 10.50
CA PHE A 125 13.97 -1.64 9.15
C PHE A 125 15.37 -2.25 9.00
N ALA A 126 15.66 -2.76 7.81
CA ALA A 126 16.96 -3.33 7.48
C ALA A 126 17.50 -2.78 6.17
N ASP A 127 18.77 -2.40 6.18
CA ASP A 127 19.56 -2.21 4.98
C ASP A 127 20.38 -3.47 4.70
N TYR A 128 19.94 -4.29 3.76
CA TYR A 128 20.66 -5.48 3.31
C TYR A 128 21.82 -5.06 2.39
N ILE A 129 23.03 -5.50 2.74
CA ILE A 129 24.24 -5.33 1.93
C ILE A 129 24.37 -6.57 1.05
N LEU A 130 24.18 -6.36 -0.25
CA LEU A 130 24.27 -7.41 -1.26
C LEU A 130 25.55 -7.20 -2.07
N ARG A 131 26.31 -8.28 -2.25
CA ARG A 131 27.48 -8.31 -3.11
C ARG A 131 27.13 -9.06 -4.39
N ARG A 132 27.53 -8.50 -5.53
CA ARG A 132 27.46 -9.19 -6.81
C ARG A 132 28.74 -9.99 -7.00
N ASP A 133 28.62 -11.27 -7.34
CA ASP A 133 29.77 -12.08 -7.74
C ASP A 133 30.16 -11.86 -9.21
#